data_AF-A0AAV5KAE8-F1
#
_entry.id   AF-A0AAV5KAE8-F1
#
_cell.length_a   1.000
_cell.length_b   1.000
_cell.length_c   1.000
_cell.angle_alpha   90.00
_cell.angle_beta   90.00
_cell.angle_gamma   90.00
#
_symmetry.space_group_name_H-M   'P 1'
#
loop_
_entity.id
_entity.type
_entity.pdbx_description
1 polymer ?
#
loop_
_entity_poly.entity_id
_entity_poly.type
_entity_poly.pdbx_seq_one_letter_code
_entity_poly.pdbx_strand_id
1 'polypeptide(L)' 'MCLASEEKELGRQQASGACPYCGGNVEALDVESKRMFCFIPICFIVKRKYICTLCAKRLVLNS' A
#
# COMPACT_ATOMS: atom_id res chain seq x y z
N MET A 1 18.28 6.77 -19.89
CA MET A 1 17.18 7.35 -19.09
C MET A 1 16.99 6.47 -17.86
N CYS A 2 17.11 7.03 -16.65
CA CYS A 2 16.94 6.26 -15.41
C CYS A 2 15.52 6.42 -14.90
N LEU A 3 14.76 5.32 -14.85
CA LEU A 3 13.43 5.24 -14.23
C LEU A 3 13.60 4.64 -12.83
N ALA A 4 13.30 5.42 -11.80
CA ALA A 4 13.27 4.96 -10.42
C ALA A 4 11.87 5.14 -9.84
N SER A 5 11.46 4.24 -8.95
CA SER A 5 10.20 4.34 -8.21
C SER A 5 10.52 4.31 -6.73
N GLU A 6 10.05 5.32 -6.02
CA GLU A 6 10.14 5.40 -4.56
C GLU A 6 8.75 5.13 -3.96
N GLU A 7 8.67 4.37 -2.88
CA GLU A 7 7.44 4.16 -2.12
C GLU A 7 7.60 4.75 -0.72
N LYS A 8 6.62 5.55 -0.29
CA LYS A 8 6.57 6.18 1.02
C LYS A 8 5.24 5.86 1.71
N GLU A 9 5.30 5.34 2.93
CA GLU A 9 4.09 5.16 3.74
C GLU A 9 3.56 6.54 4.16
N LEU A 10 2.31 6.85 3.80
CA LEU A 10 1.64 8.08 4.20
C LEU A 10 0.87 7.91 5.52
N GLY A 11 0.32 6.72 5.74
CA GLY A 11 -0.43 6.43 6.95
C GLY A 11 -1.00 5.02 7.00
N ARG A 12 -1.41 4.63 8.21
CA ARG A 12 -2.10 3.37 8.51
C ARG A 12 -3.45 3.69 9.11
N GLN A 13 -4.49 2.99 8.66
CA GLN A 13 -5.85 3.13 9.13
C GLN A 13 -6.44 1.74 9.35
N GLN A 14 -7.22 1.56 10.42
CA GLN A 14 -7.99 0.33 10.60
C GLN A 14 -9.00 0.20 9.45
N ALA A 15 -8.94 -0.89 8.70
CA ALA A 15 -9.90 -1.17 7.65
C ALA A 15 -11.08 -1.96 8.21
N SER A 16 -12.28 -1.65 7.69
CA SER A 16 -13.47 -2.45 7.95
C SER A 16 -13.32 -3.81 7.27
N GLY A 17 -13.45 -4.89 8.03
CA GLY A 17 -13.41 -6.26 7.52
C GLY A 17 -12.44 -7.17 8.28
N ALA A 18 -12.50 -8.46 7.96
CA ALA A 18 -11.67 -9.49 8.57
C ALA A 18 -10.80 -10.17 7.50
N CYS A 19 -9.63 -10.64 7.92
CA CYS A 19 -8.73 -11.39 7.06
C CYS A 19 -9.40 -12.71 6.65
N PRO A 20 -9.52 -13.01 5.33
CA PRO A 20 -10.17 -14.24 4.88
C PRO A 20 -9.39 -15.51 5.24
N TYR A 21 -8.13 -15.38 5.66
CA TYR A 21 -7.27 -16.51 6.00
C TYR A 21 -7.31 -16.87 7.51
N CYS A 22 -7.46 -15.88 8.39
CA CYS A 22 -7.38 -16.10 9.85
C CYS A 22 -8.48 -15.41 10.66
N GLY A 23 -9.38 -14.65 10.03
CA GLY A 23 -10.42 -13.87 10.70
C GLY A 23 -9.92 -12.63 11.46
N GLY A 24 -8.62 -12.34 11.41
CA GLY A 24 -8.02 -11.21 12.12
C GLY A 24 -8.35 -9.84 11.54
N ASN A 25 -8.08 -8.80 12.32
CA ASN A 25 -8.26 -7.42 11.89
C ASN A 25 -7.38 -7.08 10.68
N VAL A 26 -7.91 -6.20 9.83
CA VAL A 26 -7.22 -5.71 8.63
C VAL A 26 -6.91 -4.23 8.82
N GLU A 27 -5.69 -3.84 8.46
CA GLU A 27 -5.29 -2.44 8.32
C GLU A 27 -5.15 -2.08 6.86
N ALA A 28 -5.60 -0.88 6.51
CA ALA A 28 -5.31 -0.19 5.28
C ALA A 28 -4.04 0.65 5.45
N LEU A 29 -3.07 0.42 4.59
CA LEU A 29 -1.82 1.16 4.48
C LEU A 29 -1.85 2.00 3.21
N ASP A 30 -1.89 3.31 3.36
CA ASP A 30 -1.84 4.25 2.25
C ASP A 30 -0.37 4.55 1.92
N VAL A 31 0.06 4.21 0.71
CA VAL A 31 1.44 4.34 0.24
C VAL A 31 1.48 5.28 -0.96
N GLU A 32 2.30 6.31 -0.88
CA GLU A 32 2.62 7.17 -2.01
C GLU A 32 3.74 6.54 -2.83
N SER A 33 3.50 6.31 -4.12
CA SER A 33 4.51 5.87 -5.06
C SER A 33 4.90 7.02 -5.97
N LYS A 34 6.16 7.46 -5.86
CA LYS A 34 6.72 8.54 -6.65
C LYS A 34 7.55 7.96 -7.79
N ARG A 35 7.22 8.33 -9.03
CA ARG A 35 8.02 8.00 -10.21
C ARG A 35 9.01 9.13 -10.50
N MET A 36 10.28 8.78 -10.47
CA MET A 36 11.40 9.67 -10.76
C MET A 36 11.97 9.34 -12.13
N PHE A 37 12.19 10.37 -12.94
CA PHE A 37 12.88 10.25 -14.22
C PHE A 37 13.95 11.33 -14.30
N CYS A 38 15.20 10.92 -14.49
CA CYS A 38 16.33 11.85 -14.56
C CYS A 38 16.30 12.89 -13.42
N PHE A 39 16.01 12.45 -12.19
CA PHE A 39 15.93 13.27 -10.96
C PHE A 39 14.69 14.17 -10.80
N ILE A 40 13.73 14.12 -11.73
CA ILE A 40 12.48 14.88 -11.66
C ILE A 40 11.32 13.95 -11.28
N PRO A 41 10.50 14.30 -10.26
CA PRO A 41 9.23 13.62 -10.03
C PRO A 41 8.27 13.87 -11.19
N ILE A 42 7.87 12.82 -11.90
CA ILE A 42 6.86 12.94 -12.96
C ILE A 42 5.46 12.70 -12.38
N CYS A 43 5.33 11.68 -11.53
CA CYS A 43 4.01 11.23 -11.06
C CYS A 43 4.05 10.79 -9.60
N PHE A 44 3.01 11.15 -8.86
CA PHE A 44 2.71 10.63 -7.54
C PHE A 44 1.44 9.79 -7.65
N ILE A 45 1.52 8.53 -7.24
CA ILE A 45 0.42 7.57 -7.27
C ILE A 45 0.20 7.09 -5.85
N VAL A 46 -0.90 7.53 -5.23
CA VAL A 46 -1.29 7.00 -3.93
C VAL A 46 -1.99 5.66 -4.15
N LYS A 47 -1.50 4.62 -3.47
CA LYS A 47 -2.04 3.26 -3.50
C LYS A 47 -2.39 2.84 -2.09
N ARG A 48 -3.59 2.31 -1.91
CA ARG A 48 -4.01 1.68 -0.66
C ARG A 48 -3.69 0.18 -0.71
N LYS A 49 -2.90 -0.31 0.24
CA LYS A 49 -2.59 -1.72 0.47
C LYS A 49 -3.38 -2.18 1.70
N TYR A 50 -3.81 -3.44 1.74
CA TYR A 50 -4.47 -4.01 2.92
C TYR A 50 -3.59 -5.10 3.51
N ILE A 51 -3.39 -5.10 4.82
CA ILE A 51 -2.55 -6.07 5.53
C ILE A 51 -3.30 -6.55 6.77
N CYS A 52 -3.28 -7.85 7.02
CA CYS A 52 -3.79 -8.38 8.28
C CYS A 52 -2.77 -8.14 9.40
N THR A 53 -3.23 -7.64 10.55
CA THR A 53 -2.37 -7.37 11.70
C THR A 53 -1.93 -8.64 12.44
N LEU A 54 -2.69 -9.73 12.30
CA LEU A 54 -2.38 -11.00 12.97
C LEU A 54 -1.42 -11.87 12.16
N CYS A 55 -1.71 -12.08 10.87
CA CYS A 55 -0.91 -12.97 10.02
C CYS A 55 0.06 -12.25 9.09
N ALA A 56 0.10 -10.91 9.13
CA ALA A 56 0.91 -10.05 8.27
C ALA A 56 0.72 -10.28 6.76
N LYS A 57 -0.28 -11.08 6.34
CA LYS A 57 -0.57 -11.30 4.92
C LYS A 57 -1.13 -10.03 4.31
N ARG A 58 -0.60 -9.69 3.14
CA ARG A 58 -1.16 -8.66 2.28
C ARG A 58 -2.42 -9.20 1.61
N LEU A 59 -3.50 -8.45 1.73
CA LEU A 59 -4.78 -8.71 1.09
C LEU A 59 -4.87 -7.87 -0.19
N VAL A 60 -5.27 -8.52 -1.27
CA VAL A 60 -5.57 -7.88 -2.55
C VAL A 60 -7.08 -7.90 -2.70
N LEU A 61 -7.71 -6.73 -2.73
CA LEU A 61 -9.12 -6.62 -3.08
C LEU A 61 -9.21 -6.85 -4.60
N ASN A 62 -9.62 -8.06 -4.99
CA ASN A 62 -10.09 -8.30 -6.34
C ASN A 62 -11.56 -7.86 -6.35
N SER A 63 -11.80 -6.58 -6.66
CA SER A 63 -13.15 -6.06 -6.94
C SER A 63 -13.66 -6.54 -8.29
#